data_AF-A0A9D7Z8V9-F1
#
_entry.id   AF-A0A9D7Z8V9-F1
#
_cell.length_a   1.000
_cell.length_b   1.000
_cell.length_c   1.000
_cell.angle_alpha   90.00
_cell.angle_beta   90.00
_cell.angle_gamma   90.00
#
_symmetry.space_group_name_H-M   'P 1'
#
loop_
_entity.id
_entity.type
_entity.pdbx_description
1 polymer ?
#
loop_
_entity_poly.entity_id
_entity_poly.type
_entity_poly.pdbx_seq_one_letter_code
_entity_poly.pdbx_strand_id
1 'polypeptide(L)'
;MFFATSRLGSRKNPTPQSEHNLKDVTDELTHPSRVLFTEEVILGICMVITGLLYAFAQMPSTVLSTASASKSLMKQSIAGFAPTSRFDSDTVGVPLIDAAQPMLNALRKVNELENNREFSPETQAAWKTVQEEGKELATRFVMIHNKSLPLWIHSAEKQRIVRLEEKLTDMLGEARDMIHSLRVQSLPQEQQVALQIAPESRTEEQADLAAVAEKATSVSWRTAAGTLVEPLRSRAENLCIVLSDAKENYRGISSCRDVLNYDYWMAVSTIASTPDGIRARESLQRASQAAQDGDFEAAQSAYEEGLTALQASLMANPNLSNKPAVIEEISNQISDYKKIVEEQGKEFDTTFSLENVLRSDS
;
A
#
# COMPACT_ATOMS: atom_id res chain seq x y z
N MET A 1 -9.94 -38.57 1.42
CA MET A 1 -8.78 -39.48 1.20
C MET A 1 -7.54 -38.71 1.65
N PHE A 2 -6.51 -39.22 2.34
CA PHE A 2 -6.24 -40.43 3.12
C PHE A 2 -4.76 -40.22 3.62
N PHE A 3 -4.53 -40.11 4.93
CA PHE A 3 -3.23 -40.22 5.67
C PHE A 3 -2.00 -39.32 5.33
N ALA A 4 -0.92 -39.28 6.13
CA ALA A 4 -0.71 -39.08 7.59
C ALA A 4 0.81 -39.23 7.95
N THR A 5 1.24 -38.72 9.12
CA THR A 5 2.48 -39.07 9.91
C THR A 5 3.87 -38.85 9.23
N SER A 6 4.91 -38.24 9.81
CA SER A 6 5.57 -38.21 11.14
C SER A 6 6.83 -39.09 11.31
N ARG A 7 7.94 -38.44 11.72
CA ARG A 7 9.05 -38.85 12.61
C ARG A 7 10.26 -39.72 12.16
N LEU A 8 11.45 -39.07 12.33
CA LEU A 8 12.71 -39.48 13.01
C LEU A 8 13.63 -40.65 12.57
N GLY A 9 14.93 -40.35 12.56
CA GLY A 9 16.07 -41.23 12.93
C GLY A 9 17.10 -41.51 11.81
N SER A 10 18.39 -41.76 12.06
CA SER A 10 19.23 -41.58 13.27
C SER A 10 20.74 -41.79 12.95
N ARG A 11 21.60 -40.85 13.38
CA ARG A 11 22.93 -41.03 14.03
C ARG A 11 23.98 -42.04 13.48
N LYS A 12 25.22 -41.55 13.26
CA LYS A 12 26.48 -42.28 13.57
C LYS A 12 27.57 -41.33 14.10
N ASN A 13 28.13 -41.66 15.28
CA ASN A 13 29.47 -41.22 15.74
C ASN A 13 30.46 -42.38 15.49
N PRO A 14 31.78 -42.17 15.65
CA PRO A 14 32.39 -42.60 16.93
C PRO A 14 33.47 -41.66 17.51
N THR A 15 33.68 -41.81 18.83
CA THR A 15 34.86 -41.40 19.65
C THR A 15 35.36 -42.68 20.36
N PRO A 16 36.53 -42.78 21.05
CA PRO A 16 37.10 -41.86 22.06
C PRO A 16 38.65 -41.72 21.88
N GLN A 17 39.56 -41.39 22.83
CA GLN A 17 39.52 -40.94 24.23
C GLN A 17 40.85 -40.21 24.59
N SER A 18 40.82 -39.17 25.42
CA SER A 18 41.86 -38.97 26.47
C SER A 18 41.35 -37.98 27.54
N GLU A 19 41.36 -38.41 28.79
CA GLU A 19 40.95 -37.62 29.96
C GLU A 19 42.14 -36.80 30.49
N HIS A 20 41.89 -35.61 31.04
CA HIS A 20 42.25 -35.35 32.44
C HIS A 20 41.75 -34.02 33.05
N ASN A 21 41.14 -34.18 34.22
CA ASN A 21 41.19 -33.34 35.43
C ASN A 21 40.86 -31.84 35.38
N LEU A 22 39.67 -31.56 35.91
CA LEU A 22 39.13 -30.25 36.31
C LEU A 22 39.78 -29.70 37.60
N LYS A 23 41.12 -29.70 37.72
CA LYS A 23 41.85 -29.30 38.95
C LYS A 23 42.90 -28.19 38.79
N ASP A 24 43.23 -27.77 37.57
CA ASP A 24 44.36 -26.85 37.28
C ASP A 24 43.98 -25.36 37.17
N VAL A 25 42.79 -24.94 37.62
CA VAL A 25 42.32 -23.53 37.50
C VAL A 25 42.05 -22.88 38.87
N THR A 26 42.35 -23.56 39.99
CA THR A 26 42.08 -23.05 41.34
C THR A 26 43.31 -22.53 42.10
N ASP A 27 44.53 -22.61 41.55
CA ASP A 27 45.77 -22.31 42.27
C ASP A 27 46.42 -20.94 41.96
N GLU A 28 45.80 -20.09 41.11
CA GLU A 28 46.31 -18.73 40.82
C GLU A 28 45.57 -17.60 41.57
N LEU A 29 44.66 -17.92 42.49
CA LEU A 29 43.85 -16.93 43.22
C LEU A 29 44.38 -16.56 44.63
N THR A 30 45.62 -16.90 44.97
CA THR A 30 46.25 -16.56 46.26
C THR A 30 47.39 -15.54 46.15
N HIS A 31 47.09 -14.34 45.67
CA HIS A 31 47.94 -13.16 45.88
C HIS A 31 47.14 -12.01 46.55
N PRO A 32 47.51 -11.56 47.76
CA PRO A 32 46.68 -10.68 48.60
C PRO A 32 46.76 -9.19 48.22
N SER A 33 47.07 -8.85 46.97
CA SER A 33 47.37 -7.48 46.52
C SER A 33 46.34 -6.87 45.55
N ARG A 34 45.23 -7.55 45.26
CA ARG A 34 44.16 -7.04 44.37
C ARG A 34 42.81 -6.71 45.03
N VAL A 35 42.59 -7.10 46.29
CA VAL A 35 41.27 -6.94 46.96
C VAL A 35 41.03 -5.52 47.48
N LEU A 36 42.09 -4.72 47.71
CA LEU A 36 41.96 -3.34 48.22
C LEU A 36 41.55 -2.31 47.15
N PHE A 37 41.54 -2.67 45.86
CA PHE A 37 41.19 -1.74 44.76
C PHE A 37 39.70 -1.74 44.38
N THR A 38 38.88 -2.63 44.94
CA THR A 38 37.47 -2.76 44.55
C THR A 38 36.50 -1.94 45.40
N GLU A 39 36.75 -1.77 46.70
CA GLU A 39 35.81 -1.04 47.57
C GLU A 39 35.83 0.47 47.35
N GLU A 40 37.01 1.09 47.19
CA GLU A 40 37.12 2.53 46.88
C GLU A 40 36.50 2.90 45.52
N VAL A 41 36.62 2.02 44.52
CA VAL A 41 36.02 2.22 43.19
C VAL A 41 34.50 2.11 43.25
N ILE A 42 33.95 1.15 44.01
CA ILE A 42 32.50 1.03 44.19
C ILE A 42 31.94 2.23 44.96
N LEU A 43 32.60 2.67 46.04
CA LEU A 43 32.23 3.89 46.77
C LEU A 43 32.30 5.14 45.87
N GLY A 44 33.33 5.25 45.03
CA GLY A 44 33.44 6.32 44.04
C GLY A 44 32.28 6.34 43.04
N ILE A 45 31.90 5.18 42.48
CA ILE A 45 30.75 5.06 41.56
C ILE A 45 29.44 5.42 42.29
N CYS A 46 29.24 4.96 43.53
CA CYS A 46 28.06 5.30 44.32
C CYS A 46 27.98 6.81 44.64
N MET A 47 29.10 7.47 44.95
CA MET A 47 29.14 8.92 45.15
C MET A 47 28.84 9.69 43.86
N VAL A 48 29.35 9.24 42.71
CA VAL A 48 29.05 9.87 41.40
C VAL A 48 27.56 9.72 41.05
N ILE A 49 26.96 8.54 41.24
CA ILE A 49 25.53 8.32 41.01
C ILE A 49 24.68 9.18 41.95
N THR A 50 25.05 9.26 43.23
CA THR A 50 24.32 10.08 44.22
C THR A 50 24.45 11.58 43.91
N GLY A 51 25.63 12.03 43.48
CA GLY A 51 25.86 13.41 43.03
C GLY A 51 25.05 13.77 41.77
N LEU A 52 24.96 12.85 40.80
CA LEU A 52 24.11 13.01 39.61
C LEU A 52 22.63 13.07 39.98
N LEU A 53 22.15 12.18 40.85
CA LEU A 53 20.75 12.18 41.31
C LEU A 53 20.40 13.45 42.10
N TYR A 54 21.31 13.95 42.94
CA TYR A 54 21.15 15.22 43.65
C TYR A 54 21.14 16.41 42.69
N ALA A 55 22.01 16.41 41.67
CA ALA A 55 22.01 17.43 40.62
C ALA A 55 20.69 17.42 39.81
N PHE A 56 20.14 16.24 39.48
CA PHE A 56 18.82 16.13 38.84
C PHE A 56 17.67 16.62 39.74
N ALA A 57 17.72 16.34 41.05
CA ALA A 57 16.73 16.83 42.01
C ALA A 57 16.80 18.35 42.25
N GLN A 58 17.96 18.97 42.00
CA GLN A 58 18.19 20.42 42.09
C GLN A 58 17.93 21.18 40.78
N MET A 59 17.59 20.50 39.67
CA MET A 59 17.26 21.18 38.43
C MET A 59 15.93 21.95 38.56
N PRO A 60 15.85 23.22 38.11
CA PRO A 60 14.59 23.94 38.07
C PRO A 60 13.56 23.23 37.18
N SER A 61 12.28 23.43 37.49
CA SER A 61 11.11 22.79 36.85
C SER A 61 10.99 23.02 35.33
N THR A 62 11.84 23.85 34.75
CA THR A 62 12.01 24.03 33.30
C THR A 62 12.45 22.76 32.58
N VAL A 63 13.17 21.82 33.24
CA VAL A 63 13.57 20.56 32.60
C VAL A 63 12.37 19.60 32.44
N LEU A 64 11.44 19.57 33.41
CA LEU A 64 10.14 18.90 33.24
C LEU A 64 9.29 19.50 32.12
N SER A 65 9.53 20.78 31.77
CA SER A 65 8.91 21.42 30.60
C SER A 65 9.41 20.86 29.27
N THR A 66 10.54 20.14 29.21
CA THR A 66 10.98 19.50 27.95
C THR A 66 10.11 18.29 27.58
N ALA A 67 9.56 17.57 28.57
CA ALA A 67 8.62 16.47 28.37
C ALA A 67 7.21 16.96 27.97
N SER A 68 6.80 18.16 28.40
CA SER A 68 5.56 18.79 27.94
C SER A 68 5.74 19.51 26.60
N ALA A 69 6.89 20.16 26.37
CA ALA A 69 7.24 20.79 25.10
C ALA A 69 7.39 19.77 23.98
N SER A 70 8.03 18.62 24.20
CA SER A 70 8.07 17.52 23.21
C SER A 70 6.68 17.00 22.87
N LYS A 71 5.79 16.80 23.86
CA LYS A 71 4.37 16.47 23.61
C LYS A 71 3.61 17.59 22.88
N SER A 72 3.92 18.85 23.13
CA SER A 72 3.33 20.01 22.43
C SER A 72 3.81 20.13 20.98
N LEU A 73 5.11 19.95 20.75
CA LEU A 73 5.75 19.92 19.43
C LEU A 73 5.33 18.69 18.62
N MET A 74 5.11 17.53 19.25
CA MET A 74 4.42 16.38 18.64
C MET A 74 3.04 16.81 18.15
N LYS A 75 2.19 17.37 19.03
CA LYS A 75 0.84 17.83 18.65
C LYS A 75 0.87 18.84 17.49
N GLN A 76 1.77 19.83 17.51
CA GLN A 76 1.88 20.83 16.44
C GLN A 76 2.42 20.26 15.13
N SER A 77 3.44 19.38 15.18
CA SER A 77 4.02 18.77 13.98
C SER A 77 3.09 17.75 13.32
N ILE A 78 2.24 17.08 14.10
CA ILE A 78 1.22 16.12 13.63
C ILE A 78 -0.04 16.84 13.13
N ALA A 79 -0.47 17.95 13.76
CA ALA A 79 -1.74 18.61 13.44
C ALA A 79 -1.89 19.05 11.97
N GLY A 80 -0.81 19.48 11.31
CA GLY A 80 -0.83 19.82 9.88
C GLY A 80 -0.85 18.63 8.92
N PHE A 81 -0.70 17.40 9.44
CA PHE A 81 -0.56 16.16 8.67
C PHE A 81 -1.58 15.09 9.07
N ALA A 82 -2.50 15.39 10.00
CA ALA A 82 -3.68 14.58 10.19
C ALA A 82 -4.58 14.69 8.94
N PRO A 83 -5.32 13.63 8.57
CA PRO A 83 -6.48 13.82 7.69
C PRO A 83 -7.43 14.85 8.33
N THR A 84 -8.10 15.65 7.50
CA THR A 84 -8.94 16.77 7.96
C THR A 84 -10.11 16.33 8.84
N SER A 85 -10.50 15.06 8.74
CA SER A 85 -11.39 14.36 9.66
C SER A 85 -10.59 13.79 10.85
N ARG A 86 -10.74 14.39 12.03
CA ARG A 86 -10.50 13.67 13.29
C ARG A 86 -11.56 12.57 13.42
N PHE A 87 -11.11 11.32 13.42
CA PHE A 87 -11.96 10.19 13.75
C PHE A 87 -11.83 9.89 15.25
N ASP A 88 -12.95 9.74 15.94
CA ASP A 88 -12.95 9.33 17.34
C ASP A 88 -12.49 7.87 17.43
N SER A 89 -11.52 7.62 18.31
CA SER A 89 -10.91 6.30 18.58
C SER A 89 -11.90 5.22 19.02
N ASP A 90 -13.09 5.66 19.39
CA ASP A 90 -14.12 4.86 20.06
C ASP A 90 -15.15 4.32 19.05
N THR A 91 -15.01 4.65 17.76
CA THR A 91 -15.81 4.08 16.67
C THR A 91 -15.44 2.62 16.44
N VAL A 92 -16.26 1.70 16.97
CA VAL A 92 -16.14 0.26 16.68
C VAL A 92 -16.39 0.03 15.18
N GLY A 93 -15.35 -0.40 14.47
CA GLY A 93 -15.47 -0.70 13.05
C GLY A 93 -16.24 -2.00 12.81
N VAL A 94 -16.86 -2.09 11.63
CA VAL A 94 -17.60 -3.27 11.16
C VAL A 94 -16.68 -4.14 10.30
N PRO A 95 -16.81 -5.48 10.28
CA PRO A 95 -16.09 -6.31 9.30
C PRO A 95 -16.40 -5.90 7.85
N LEU A 96 -15.41 -5.97 6.96
CA LEU A 96 -15.54 -5.50 5.57
C LEU A 96 -16.72 -6.15 4.83
N ILE A 97 -16.94 -7.45 5.03
CA ILE A 97 -18.01 -8.20 4.37
C ILE A 97 -19.40 -7.73 4.82
N ASP A 98 -19.59 -7.49 6.12
CA ASP A 98 -20.86 -7.02 6.69
C ASP A 98 -21.14 -5.57 6.24
N ALA A 99 -20.10 -4.72 6.23
CA ALA A 99 -20.19 -3.36 5.73
C ALA A 99 -20.53 -3.29 4.22
N ALA A 100 -20.03 -4.23 3.42
CA ALA A 100 -20.25 -4.30 1.98
C ALA A 100 -21.53 -5.04 1.57
N GLN A 101 -22.19 -5.75 2.48
CA GLN A 101 -23.32 -6.64 2.18
C GLN A 101 -24.46 -5.95 1.39
N PRO A 102 -24.85 -4.68 1.64
CA PRO A 102 -25.87 -4.01 0.83
C PRO A 102 -25.45 -3.78 -0.63
N MET A 103 -24.22 -3.32 -0.87
CA MET A 103 -23.66 -3.14 -2.21
C MET A 103 -23.59 -4.48 -2.96
N LEU A 104 -23.13 -5.55 -2.29
CA LEU A 104 -23.08 -6.89 -2.85
C LEU A 104 -24.47 -7.47 -3.17
N ASN A 105 -25.50 -7.10 -2.39
CA ASN A 105 -26.88 -7.47 -2.67
C ASN A 105 -27.45 -6.70 -3.87
N ALA A 106 -27.16 -5.40 -3.98
CA ALA A 106 -27.54 -4.58 -5.14
C ALA A 106 -26.89 -5.11 -6.44
N LEU A 107 -25.59 -5.44 -6.40
CA LEU A 107 -24.87 -6.05 -7.52
C LEU A 107 -25.49 -7.39 -7.94
N ARG A 108 -25.92 -8.23 -6.98
CA ARG A 108 -26.60 -9.49 -7.30
C ARG A 108 -27.92 -9.26 -8.02
N LYS A 109 -28.75 -8.29 -7.57
CA LYS A 109 -30.01 -7.94 -8.24
C LYS A 109 -29.75 -7.48 -9.68
N VAL A 110 -28.80 -6.58 -9.87
CA VAL A 110 -28.42 -6.07 -11.20
C VAL A 110 -27.97 -7.20 -12.13
N ASN A 111 -27.09 -8.08 -11.67
CA ASN A 111 -26.62 -9.21 -12.48
C ASN A 111 -27.76 -10.18 -12.84
N GLU A 112 -28.75 -10.36 -11.96
CA GLU A 112 -29.94 -11.17 -12.26
C GLU A 112 -30.79 -10.54 -13.37
N LEU A 113 -31.01 -9.21 -13.35
CA LEU A 113 -31.72 -8.48 -14.41
C LEU A 113 -30.97 -8.56 -15.75
N GLU A 114 -29.67 -8.25 -15.78
CA GLU A 114 -28.87 -8.30 -17.02
C GLU A 114 -28.76 -9.72 -17.59
N ASN A 115 -28.64 -10.76 -16.75
CA ASN A 115 -28.66 -12.16 -17.19
C ASN A 115 -30.01 -12.57 -17.78
N ASN A 116 -31.11 -12.03 -17.25
CA ASN A 116 -32.47 -12.18 -17.80
C ASN A 116 -32.73 -11.29 -19.02
N ARG A 117 -31.71 -10.55 -19.50
CA ARG A 117 -31.76 -9.61 -20.65
C ARG A 117 -32.70 -8.43 -20.43
N GLU A 118 -32.91 -8.04 -19.17
CA GLU A 118 -33.73 -6.89 -18.82
C GLU A 118 -32.88 -5.61 -18.72
N PHE A 119 -33.15 -4.65 -19.60
CA PHE A 119 -32.52 -3.31 -19.62
C PHE A 119 -33.56 -2.21 -19.40
N SER A 120 -34.57 -2.49 -18.57
CA SER A 120 -35.66 -1.58 -18.28
C SER A 120 -35.21 -0.41 -17.38
N PRO A 121 -36.06 0.61 -17.16
CA PRO A 121 -35.83 1.62 -16.13
C PRO A 121 -35.65 1.02 -14.72
N GLU A 122 -36.10 -0.22 -14.45
CA GLU A 122 -35.79 -0.91 -13.20
C GLU A 122 -34.31 -1.33 -13.12
N THR A 123 -33.73 -1.84 -14.22
CA THR A 123 -32.29 -2.14 -14.30
C THR A 123 -31.44 -0.88 -14.10
N GLN A 124 -31.86 0.25 -14.67
CA GLN A 124 -31.21 1.56 -14.41
C GLN A 124 -31.27 1.94 -12.93
N ALA A 125 -32.44 1.79 -12.29
CA ALA A 125 -32.62 2.09 -10.86
C ALA A 125 -31.83 1.13 -9.96
N ALA A 126 -31.68 -0.13 -10.37
CA ALA A 126 -30.85 -1.12 -9.67
C ALA A 126 -29.37 -0.76 -9.75
N TRP A 127 -28.85 -0.32 -10.91
CA TRP A 127 -27.50 0.22 -11.04
C TRP A 127 -27.28 1.49 -10.20
N LYS A 128 -28.27 2.38 -10.15
CA LYS A 128 -28.24 3.56 -9.25
C LYS A 128 -28.15 3.13 -7.78
N THR A 129 -28.85 2.07 -7.39
CA THR A 129 -28.78 1.48 -6.03
C THR A 129 -27.38 0.96 -5.72
N VAL A 130 -26.70 0.29 -6.67
CA VAL A 130 -25.28 -0.10 -6.52
C VAL A 130 -24.39 1.12 -6.27
N GLN A 131 -24.60 2.20 -7.02
CA GLN A 131 -23.82 3.43 -6.87
C GLN A 131 -24.06 4.12 -5.51
N GLU A 132 -25.30 4.08 -5.00
CA GLU A 132 -25.68 4.65 -3.70
C GLU A 132 -25.12 3.83 -2.53
N GLU A 133 -25.28 2.50 -2.53
CA GLU A 133 -24.71 1.63 -1.49
C GLU A 133 -23.18 1.57 -1.54
N GLY A 134 -22.55 1.76 -2.71
CA GLY A 134 -21.11 1.90 -2.81
C GLY A 134 -20.60 3.21 -2.20
N LYS A 135 -21.28 4.33 -2.43
CA LYS A 135 -20.97 5.62 -1.75
C LYS A 135 -21.12 5.51 -0.23
N GLU A 136 -22.14 4.81 0.25
CA GLU A 136 -22.36 4.59 1.68
C GLU A 136 -21.39 3.57 2.29
N LEU A 137 -20.98 2.52 1.56
CA LEU A 137 -19.86 1.67 1.97
C LEU A 137 -18.58 2.49 2.17
N ALA A 138 -18.35 3.51 1.34
CA ALA A 138 -17.15 4.34 1.46
C ALA A 138 -17.08 5.10 2.79
N THR A 139 -18.21 5.53 3.35
CA THR A 139 -18.36 6.30 4.60
C THR A 139 -18.39 5.43 5.85
N ARG A 140 -18.84 4.17 5.74
CA ARG A 140 -18.85 3.20 6.84
C ARG A 140 -17.44 2.93 7.38
N PHE A 141 -17.32 2.86 8.70
CA PHE A 141 -16.08 2.51 9.39
C PHE A 141 -15.85 1.00 9.34
N VAL A 142 -14.77 0.59 8.68
CA VAL A 142 -14.39 -0.82 8.53
C VAL A 142 -13.21 -1.16 9.43
N MET A 143 -13.21 -2.36 10.01
CA MET A 143 -12.02 -2.90 10.69
C MET A 143 -10.94 -3.24 9.67
N ILE A 144 -9.87 -2.43 9.65
CA ILE A 144 -8.69 -2.59 8.81
C ILE A 144 -7.49 -2.79 9.73
N HIS A 145 -7.02 -4.04 9.81
CA HIS A 145 -6.12 -4.50 10.87
C HIS A 145 -6.70 -4.16 12.27
N ASN A 146 -5.97 -3.38 13.08
CA ASN A 146 -6.38 -2.96 14.43
C ASN A 146 -6.98 -1.54 14.45
N LYS A 147 -7.40 -0.99 13.31
CA LYS A 147 -7.95 0.37 13.19
C LYS A 147 -9.35 0.33 12.57
N SER A 148 -10.19 1.26 13.00
CA SER A 148 -11.50 1.54 12.42
C SER A 148 -11.34 2.68 11.41
N LEU A 149 -11.48 2.39 10.12
CA LEU A 149 -11.19 3.35 9.03
C LEU A 149 -12.26 3.29 7.93
N PRO A 150 -12.72 4.43 7.41
CA PRO A 150 -13.59 4.46 6.23
C PRO A 150 -12.77 4.34 4.93
N LEU A 151 -13.38 3.85 3.84
CA LEU A 151 -12.66 3.62 2.58
C LEU A 151 -12.41 4.90 1.76
N TRP A 152 -13.16 5.99 2.04
CA TRP A 152 -13.03 7.26 1.30
C TRP A 152 -11.71 7.99 1.53
N ILE A 153 -11.03 7.79 2.67
CA ILE A 153 -9.76 8.49 2.97
C ILE A 153 -8.56 7.99 2.15
N HIS A 154 -8.72 6.96 1.31
CA HIS A 154 -7.66 6.39 0.46
C HIS A 154 -6.83 7.46 -0.28
N SER A 155 -7.49 8.41 -0.94
CA SER A 155 -6.84 9.49 -1.68
C SER A 155 -6.16 10.50 -0.75
N ALA A 156 -6.78 10.81 0.40
CA ALA A 156 -6.24 11.70 1.42
C ALA A 156 -4.97 11.11 2.07
N GLU A 157 -4.96 9.82 2.38
CA GLU A 157 -3.77 9.10 2.87
C GLU A 157 -2.68 9.04 1.80
N LYS A 158 -3.02 8.81 0.52
CA LYS A 158 -2.05 8.90 -0.59
C LYS A 158 -1.40 10.28 -0.68
N GLN A 159 -2.18 11.36 -0.58
CA GLN A 159 -1.66 12.74 -0.56
C GLN A 159 -0.90 13.08 0.74
N ARG A 160 -1.24 12.45 1.87
CA ARG A 160 -0.54 12.60 3.15
C ARG A 160 0.84 11.94 3.09
N ILE A 161 0.96 10.76 2.45
CA ILE A 161 2.23 10.08 2.17
C ILE A 161 3.17 11.00 1.39
N VAL A 162 2.72 11.53 0.24
CA VAL A 162 3.53 12.44 -0.61
C VAL A 162 4.05 13.64 0.19
N ARG A 163 3.17 14.38 0.88
CA ARG A 163 3.55 15.55 1.70
C ARG A 163 4.49 15.23 2.87
N LEU A 164 4.45 14.00 3.39
CA LEU A 164 5.36 13.55 4.44
C LEU A 164 6.72 13.14 3.86
N GLU A 165 6.76 12.53 2.67
CA GLU A 165 7.99 12.16 1.98
C GLU A 165 8.74 13.38 1.44
N GLU A 166 8.05 14.37 0.88
CA GLU A 166 8.60 15.69 0.53
C GLU A 166 9.30 16.31 1.75
N LYS A 167 8.58 16.44 2.87
CA LYS A 167 9.10 17.06 4.09
C LYS A 167 10.22 16.27 4.77
N LEU A 168 10.24 14.94 4.63
CA LEU A 168 11.36 14.11 5.08
C LEU A 168 12.56 14.24 4.14
N THR A 169 12.35 14.44 2.84
CA THR A 169 13.39 14.75 1.86
C THR A 169 14.05 16.09 2.18
N ASP A 170 13.25 17.15 2.39
CA ASP A 170 13.75 18.48 2.79
C ASP A 170 14.58 18.47 4.09
N MET A 171 14.24 17.56 5.01
CA MET A 171 14.86 17.50 6.35
C MET A 171 16.04 16.53 6.44
N LEU A 172 16.06 15.48 5.63
CA LEU A 172 16.96 14.32 5.77
C LEU A 172 17.67 13.90 4.48
N GLY A 173 17.37 14.51 3.33
CA GLY A 173 17.91 14.11 2.02
C GLY A 173 19.44 14.00 2.01
N GLU A 174 20.13 15.11 2.30
CA GLU A 174 21.60 15.13 2.36
C GLU A 174 22.18 14.10 3.34
N ALA A 175 21.57 13.95 4.53
CA ALA A 175 22.00 12.97 5.53
C ALA A 175 21.82 11.52 5.01
N ARG A 176 20.71 11.25 4.32
CA ARG A 176 20.39 9.96 3.73
C ARG A 176 21.36 9.61 2.59
N ASP A 177 21.66 10.57 1.73
CA ASP A 177 22.56 10.40 0.58
C ASP A 177 24.02 10.24 1.02
N MET A 178 24.45 10.96 2.08
CA MET A 178 25.75 10.78 2.72
C MET A 178 25.88 9.36 3.31
N ILE A 179 24.88 8.87 4.07
CA ILE A 179 24.89 7.51 4.62
C ILE A 179 24.88 6.47 3.49
N HIS A 180 24.12 6.70 2.42
CA HIS A 180 24.08 5.81 1.25
C HIS A 180 25.46 5.72 0.60
N SER A 181 26.10 6.86 0.35
CA SER A 181 27.43 6.94 -0.26
C SER A 181 28.50 6.23 0.57
N LEU A 182 28.49 6.42 1.90
CA LEU A 182 29.40 5.69 2.80
C LEU A 182 29.16 4.18 2.77
N ARG A 183 27.90 3.73 2.67
CA ARG A 183 27.59 2.30 2.53
C ARG A 183 28.06 1.73 1.20
N VAL A 184 27.86 2.45 0.08
CA VAL A 184 28.36 2.04 -1.25
C VAL A 184 29.87 1.87 -1.20
N GLN A 185 30.61 2.82 -0.62
CA GLN A 185 32.08 2.74 -0.47
C GLN A 185 32.54 1.56 0.39
N SER A 186 31.70 1.05 1.30
CA SER A 186 31.98 -0.11 2.15
C SER A 186 31.67 -1.48 1.52
N LEU A 187 31.04 -1.51 0.34
CA LEU A 187 30.71 -2.76 -0.35
C LEU A 187 31.96 -3.42 -0.97
N PRO A 188 31.95 -4.75 -1.20
CA PRO A 188 32.91 -5.41 -2.09
C PRO A 188 32.95 -4.79 -3.48
N GLN A 189 34.12 -4.77 -4.12
CA GLN A 189 34.32 -4.13 -5.42
C GLN A 189 33.38 -4.66 -6.52
N GLU A 190 33.13 -5.96 -6.55
CA GLU A 190 32.20 -6.62 -7.48
C GLU A 190 30.77 -6.06 -7.36
N GLN A 191 30.32 -5.82 -6.12
CA GLN A 191 29.01 -5.21 -5.83
C GLN A 191 28.97 -3.73 -6.19
N GLN A 192 30.06 -2.98 -5.95
CA GLN A 192 30.16 -1.57 -6.38
C GLN A 192 30.11 -1.42 -7.90
N VAL A 193 30.75 -2.35 -8.64
CA VAL A 193 30.72 -2.37 -10.11
C VAL A 193 29.33 -2.76 -10.61
N ALA A 194 28.69 -3.78 -10.02
CA ALA A 194 27.34 -4.20 -10.39
C ALA A 194 26.29 -3.07 -10.24
N LEU A 195 26.42 -2.23 -9.19
CA LEU A 195 25.58 -1.03 -9.01
C LEU A 195 25.75 0.03 -10.13
N GLN A 196 26.94 0.13 -10.72
CA GLN A 196 27.24 1.14 -11.76
C GLN A 196 26.78 0.70 -13.15
N ILE A 197 26.53 -0.60 -13.37
CA ILE A 197 25.98 -1.12 -14.62
C ILE A 197 24.47 -0.87 -14.63
N ALA A 198 23.97 -0.27 -15.72
CA ALA A 198 22.55 0.00 -15.91
C ALA A 198 21.74 -1.32 -15.89
N PRO A 199 20.56 -1.38 -15.26
CA PRO A 199 19.83 -2.63 -15.02
C PRO A 199 19.64 -3.51 -16.26
N GLU A 200 19.32 -2.90 -17.40
CA GLU A 200 19.12 -3.52 -18.71
C GLU A 200 20.40 -4.08 -19.36
N SER A 201 21.57 -3.73 -18.83
CA SER A 201 22.89 -4.17 -19.31
C SER A 201 23.60 -5.14 -18.34
N ARG A 202 22.97 -5.50 -17.21
CA ARG A 202 23.51 -6.45 -16.23
C ARG A 202 23.41 -7.88 -16.76
N THR A 203 24.44 -8.69 -16.57
CA THR A 203 24.30 -10.16 -16.59
C THR A 203 23.46 -10.63 -15.40
N GLU A 204 22.99 -11.88 -15.41
CA GLU A 204 22.23 -12.46 -14.30
C GLU A 204 23.01 -12.38 -12.96
N GLU A 205 24.28 -12.78 -12.96
CA GLU A 205 25.18 -12.67 -11.79
C GLU A 205 25.37 -11.21 -11.32
N GLN A 206 25.44 -10.25 -12.26
CA GLN A 206 25.53 -8.82 -11.92
C GLN A 206 24.20 -8.27 -11.40
N ALA A 207 23.06 -8.78 -11.86
CA ALA A 207 21.75 -8.41 -11.35
C ALA A 207 21.58 -8.88 -9.89
N ASP A 208 22.00 -10.10 -9.57
CA ASP A 208 22.02 -10.63 -8.19
C ASP A 208 22.97 -9.82 -7.28
N LEU A 209 24.19 -9.56 -7.73
CA LEU A 209 25.16 -8.74 -6.98
C LEU A 209 24.63 -7.32 -6.74
N ALA A 210 24.00 -6.71 -7.74
CA ALA A 210 23.38 -5.40 -7.61
C ALA A 210 22.17 -5.43 -6.66
N ALA A 211 21.30 -6.44 -6.72
CA ALA A 211 20.15 -6.55 -5.81
C ALA A 211 20.58 -6.72 -4.34
N VAL A 212 21.66 -7.48 -4.08
CA VAL A 212 22.28 -7.58 -2.75
C VAL A 212 22.86 -6.23 -2.31
N ALA A 213 23.54 -5.53 -3.23
CA ALA A 213 24.14 -4.23 -2.98
C ALA A 213 23.10 -3.14 -2.68
N GLU A 214 22.07 -3.00 -3.52
CA GLU A 214 20.95 -2.06 -3.37
C GLU A 214 20.25 -2.24 -2.01
N LYS A 215 20.04 -3.51 -1.59
CA LYS A 215 19.50 -3.82 -0.27
C LYS A 215 20.43 -3.40 0.86
N ALA A 216 21.74 -3.68 0.75
CA ALA A 216 22.73 -3.34 1.76
C ALA A 216 22.94 -1.82 1.92
N THR A 217 22.87 -1.06 0.82
CA THR A 217 23.04 0.40 0.85
C THR A 217 21.77 1.13 1.28
N SER A 218 20.58 0.56 1.04
CA SER A 218 19.27 1.19 1.29
C SER A 218 19.14 1.89 2.66
N VAL A 219 19.04 3.22 2.65
CA VAL A 219 18.90 4.04 3.86
C VAL A 219 17.44 4.39 4.09
N SER A 220 16.90 4.05 5.26
CA SER A 220 15.55 4.43 5.67
C SER A 220 15.51 5.83 6.28
N TRP A 221 14.35 6.51 6.20
CA TRP A 221 14.16 7.81 6.84
C TRP A 221 14.48 7.80 8.35
N ARG A 222 14.13 6.71 9.06
CA ARG A 222 14.47 6.54 10.49
C ARG A 222 15.98 6.44 10.72
N THR A 223 16.73 5.83 9.80
CA THR A 223 18.20 5.78 9.88
C THR A 223 18.81 7.16 9.74
N ALA A 224 18.34 7.96 8.77
CA ALA A 224 18.80 9.34 8.57
C ALA A 224 18.34 10.27 9.72
N ALA A 225 17.14 10.07 10.27
CA ALA A 225 16.67 10.83 11.44
C ALA A 225 17.59 10.68 12.65
N GLY A 226 18.11 9.46 12.88
CA GLY A 226 18.99 9.15 14.01
C GLY A 226 20.34 9.89 14.01
N THR A 227 20.82 10.38 12.85
CA THR A 227 22.08 11.16 12.78
C THR A 227 21.91 12.62 13.17
N LEU A 228 20.67 13.13 13.21
CA LEU A 228 20.39 14.48 13.69
C LEU A 228 20.62 14.60 15.20
N VAL A 229 20.80 15.83 15.68
CA VAL A 229 20.79 16.19 17.10
C VAL A 229 19.38 16.60 17.56
N GLU A 230 19.13 16.62 18.87
CA GLU A 230 17.88 17.16 19.40
C GLU A 230 17.79 18.69 19.22
N PRO A 231 16.58 19.26 19.01
CA PRO A 231 15.27 18.62 18.95
C PRO A 231 14.88 18.11 17.54
N LEU A 232 15.78 18.21 16.56
CA LEU A 232 15.49 17.88 15.16
C LEU A 232 15.32 16.37 14.95
N ARG A 233 16.11 15.54 15.64
CA ARG A 233 15.93 14.07 15.68
C ARG A 233 14.52 13.69 16.10
N SER A 234 14.07 14.13 17.28
CA SER A 234 12.69 13.88 17.73
C SER A 234 11.64 14.30 16.69
N ARG A 235 11.82 15.44 16.01
CA ARG A 235 10.89 15.91 14.97
C ARG A 235 10.88 14.98 13.74
N ALA A 236 12.05 14.56 13.28
CA ALA A 236 12.21 13.65 12.14
C ALA A 236 11.68 12.25 12.43
N GLU A 237 11.93 11.70 13.62
CA GLU A 237 11.40 10.41 14.06
C GLU A 237 9.87 10.41 14.15
N ASN A 238 9.27 11.48 14.64
CA ASN A 238 7.81 11.66 14.63
C ASN A 238 7.25 11.66 13.20
N LEU A 239 7.87 12.38 12.26
CA LEU A 239 7.46 12.36 10.85
C LEU A 239 7.58 10.95 10.24
N CYS A 240 8.59 10.17 10.61
CA CYS A 240 8.74 8.77 10.19
C CYS A 240 7.61 7.88 10.73
N ILE A 241 7.16 8.10 11.97
CA ILE A 241 6.02 7.37 12.56
C ILE A 241 4.72 7.71 11.81
N VAL A 242 4.45 9.01 11.59
CA VAL A 242 3.27 9.47 10.86
C VAL A 242 3.26 8.96 9.40
N LEU A 243 4.44 8.86 8.75
CA LEU A 243 4.56 8.26 7.42
C LEU A 243 4.26 6.76 7.41
N SER A 244 4.70 6.01 8.44
CA SER A 244 4.36 4.59 8.58
C SER A 244 2.85 4.39 8.74
N ASP A 245 2.23 5.16 9.63
CA ASP A 245 0.78 5.18 9.87
C ASP A 245 0.00 5.45 8.57
N ALA A 246 0.37 6.50 7.82
CA ALA A 246 -0.26 6.83 6.55
C ALA A 246 -0.10 5.71 5.50
N LYS A 247 1.09 5.09 5.40
CA LYS A 247 1.35 3.95 4.50
C LYS A 247 0.57 2.70 4.88
N GLU A 248 0.42 2.41 6.15
CA GLU A 248 -0.38 1.30 6.67
C GLU A 248 -1.88 1.52 6.38
N ASN A 249 -2.40 2.72 6.65
CA ASN A 249 -3.79 3.08 6.36
C ASN A 249 -4.07 2.99 4.85
N TYR A 250 -3.23 3.61 4.01
CA TYR A 250 -3.34 3.56 2.56
C TYR A 250 -3.34 2.13 2.02
N ARG A 251 -2.41 1.28 2.47
CA ARG A 251 -2.32 -0.13 2.05
C ARG A 251 -3.54 -0.93 2.47
N GLY A 252 -3.94 -0.83 3.74
CA GLY A 252 -5.11 -1.55 4.25
C GLY A 252 -6.40 -1.17 3.53
N ILE A 253 -6.62 0.13 3.29
CA ILE A 253 -7.78 0.61 2.52
C ILE A 253 -7.70 0.19 1.05
N SER A 254 -6.50 0.19 0.44
CA SER A 254 -6.31 -0.33 -0.92
C SER A 254 -6.74 -1.79 -0.98
N SER A 255 -6.19 -2.66 -0.12
CA SER A 255 -6.56 -4.08 -0.09
C SER A 255 -8.06 -4.32 0.13
N CYS A 256 -8.73 -3.51 0.95
CA CYS A 256 -10.19 -3.58 1.11
C CYS A 256 -10.95 -3.19 -0.17
N ARG A 257 -10.51 -2.14 -0.88
CA ARG A 257 -11.09 -1.72 -2.17
C ARG A 257 -10.82 -2.74 -3.27
N ASP A 258 -9.62 -3.31 -3.31
CA ASP A 258 -9.19 -4.32 -4.29
C ASP A 258 -10.01 -5.61 -4.12
N VAL A 259 -10.15 -6.12 -2.89
CA VAL A 259 -10.93 -7.35 -2.58
C VAL A 259 -12.41 -7.22 -2.97
N LEU A 260 -12.99 -6.01 -2.87
CA LEU A 260 -14.36 -5.76 -3.29
C LEU A 260 -14.49 -5.35 -4.77
N ASN A 261 -13.38 -5.19 -5.48
CA ASN A 261 -13.30 -4.52 -6.79
C ASN A 261 -14.05 -3.17 -6.80
N TYR A 262 -13.92 -2.42 -5.71
CA TYR A 262 -14.73 -1.25 -5.38
C TYR A 262 -14.68 -0.16 -6.47
N ASP A 263 -13.48 0.18 -6.94
CA ASP A 263 -13.30 1.26 -7.91
C ASP A 263 -13.85 0.91 -9.30
N TYR A 264 -13.81 -0.37 -9.67
CA TYR A 264 -14.49 -0.88 -10.87
C TYR A 264 -16.00 -0.73 -10.74
N TRP A 265 -16.61 -1.30 -9.69
CA TRP A 265 -18.06 -1.23 -9.51
C TRP A 265 -18.59 0.19 -9.35
N MET A 266 -17.82 1.10 -8.75
CA MET A 266 -18.18 2.52 -8.67
C MET A 266 -18.15 3.21 -10.05
N ALA A 267 -17.20 2.85 -10.92
CA ALA A 267 -17.17 3.38 -12.28
C ALA A 267 -18.30 2.81 -13.13
N VAL A 268 -18.48 1.48 -13.14
CA VAL A 268 -19.53 0.79 -13.88
C VAL A 268 -20.91 1.27 -13.46
N SER A 269 -21.21 1.30 -12.15
CA SER A 269 -22.52 1.77 -11.67
C SER A 269 -22.77 3.25 -11.95
N THR A 270 -21.73 4.08 -12.05
CA THR A 270 -21.89 5.48 -12.47
C THR A 270 -22.34 5.56 -13.93
N ILE A 271 -21.65 4.86 -14.85
CA ILE A 271 -22.03 4.77 -16.26
C ILE A 271 -23.43 4.15 -16.41
N ALA A 272 -23.63 2.95 -15.89
CA ALA A 272 -24.84 2.15 -16.03
C ALA A 272 -26.07 2.72 -15.29
N SER A 273 -25.91 3.68 -14.38
CA SER A 273 -27.04 4.45 -13.82
C SER A 273 -27.60 5.51 -14.78
N THR A 274 -26.94 5.77 -15.92
CA THR A 274 -27.41 6.72 -16.95
C THR A 274 -28.22 6.03 -18.05
N PRO A 275 -29.09 6.77 -18.79
CA PRO A 275 -29.85 6.20 -19.91
C PRO A 275 -28.96 5.64 -21.03
N ASP A 276 -27.87 6.34 -21.35
CA ASP A 276 -26.94 5.92 -22.40
C ASP A 276 -26.05 4.75 -21.92
N GLY A 277 -25.70 4.70 -20.63
CA GLY A 277 -25.01 3.55 -20.04
C GLY A 277 -25.84 2.26 -20.04
N ILE A 278 -27.17 2.33 -19.83
CA ILE A 278 -28.04 1.17 -20.00
C ILE A 278 -28.14 0.76 -21.47
N ARG A 279 -28.36 1.72 -22.38
CA ARG A 279 -28.40 1.44 -23.83
C ARG A 279 -27.09 0.78 -24.30
N ALA A 280 -25.96 1.26 -23.81
CA ALA A 280 -24.66 0.64 -24.08
C ALA A 280 -24.63 -0.84 -23.68
N ARG A 281 -25.04 -1.17 -22.46
CA ARG A 281 -25.00 -2.56 -21.94
C ARG A 281 -25.98 -3.47 -22.68
N GLU A 282 -27.16 -2.98 -23.02
CA GLU A 282 -28.13 -3.68 -23.88
C GLU A 282 -27.54 -3.98 -25.27
N SER A 283 -26.97 -2.97 -25.92
CA SER A 283 -26.39 -3.09 -27.26
C SER A 283 -25.18 -4.02 -27.29
N LEU A 284 -24.29 -3.94 -26.30
CA LEU A 284 -23.13 -4.83 -26.20
C LEU A 284 -23.54 -6.28 -25.88
N GLN A 285 -24.60 -6.50 -25.10
CA GLN A 285 -25.15 -7.86 -24.92
C GLN A 285 -25.77 -8.40 -26.22
N ARG A 286 -26.53 -7.57 -26.95
CA ARG A 286 -27.03 -7.92 -28.30
C ARG A 286 -25.89 -8.26 -29.26
N ALA A 287 -24.81 -7.48 -29.24
CA ALA A 287 -23.64 -7.70 -30.09
C ALA A 287 -22.96 -9.05 -29.81
N SER A 288 -22.75 -9.37 -28.52
CA SER A 288 -22.18 -10.66 -28.11
C SER A 288 -23.07 -11.85 -28.50
N GLN A 289 -24.40 -11.72 -28.39
CA GLN A 289 -25.32 -12.77 -28.81
C GLN A 289 -25.30 -12.96 -30.33
N ALA A 290 -25.41 -11.89 -31.11
CA ALA A 290 -25.37 -11.96 -32.57
C ALA A 290 -24.05 -12.57 -33.08
N ALA A 291 -22.91 -12.23 -32.44
CA ALA A 291 -21.61 -12.85 -32.74
C ALA A 291 -21.58 -14.36 -32.43
N GLN A 292 -22.22 -14.81 -31.35
CA GLN A 292 -22.34 -16.24 -31.02
C GLN A 292 -23.24 -16.99 -32.01
N ASP A 293 -24.28 -16.34 -32.52
CA ASP A 293 -25.20 -16.88 -33.53
C ASP A 293 -24.63 -16.83 -34.96
N GLY A 294 -23.46 -16.20 -35.16
CA GLY A 294 -22.79 -16.03 -36.45
C GLY A 294 -23.33 -14.88 -37.31
N ASP A 295 -24.21 -14.04 -36.77
CA ASP A 295 -24.72 -12.84 -37.43
C ASP A 295 -23.77 -11.65 -37.17
N PHE A 296 -22.66 -11.63 -37.92
CA PHE A 296 -21.63 -10.60 -37.77
C PHE A 296 -22.09 -9.19 -38.21
N GLU A 297 -23.10 -9.09 -39.07
CA GLU A 297 -23.66 -7.79 -39.48
C GLU A 297 -24.48 -7.17 -38.35
N ALA A 298 -25.38 -7.95 -37.72
CA ALA A 298 -26.10 -7.50 -36.54
C ALA A 298 -25.15 -7.26 -35.35
N ALA A 299 -24.11 -8.10 -35.19
CA ALA A 299 -23.10 -7.91 -34.15
C ALA A 299 -22.32 -6.60 -34.33
N GLN A 300 -21.86 -6.28 -35.55
CA GLN A 300 -21.22 -5.00 -35.86
C GLN A 300 -22.14 -3.83 -35.49
N SER A 301 -23.38 -3.82 -35.98
CA SER A 301 -24.31 -2.70 -35.74
C SER A 301 -24.58 -2.49 -34.24
N ALA A 302 -24.70 -3.57 -33.47
CA ALA A 302 -24.91 -3.50 -32.04
C ALA A 302 -23.63 -3.09 -31.24
N TYR A 303 -22.42 -3.43 -31.72
CA TYR A 303 -21.18 -2.90 -31.15
C TYR A 303 -21.04 -1.40 -31.39
N GLU A 304 -21.32 -0.91 -32.61
CA GLU A 304 -21.28 0.51 -32.95
C GLU A 304 -22.26 1.33 -32.10
N GLU A 305 -23.50 0.85 -31.96
CA GLU A 305 -24.52 1.46 -31.09
C GLU A 305 -24.05 1.48 -29.62
N GLY A 306 -23.49 0.37 -29.13
CA GLY A 306 -23.00 0.23 -27.76
C GLY A 306 -21.83 1.17 -27.44
N LEU A 307 -20.84 1.25 -28.32
CA LEU A 307 -19.67 2.10 -28.16
C LEU A 307 -20.03 3.59 -28.26
N THR A 308 -20.96 3.97 -29.16
CA THR A 308 -21.49 5.34 -29.23
C THR A 308 -22.23 5.73 -27.94
N ALA A 309 -23.02 4.82 -27.38
CA ALA A 309 -23.73 5.07 -26.13
C ALA A 309 -22.77 5.14 -24.90
N LEU A 310 -21.70 4.34 -24.89
CA LEU A 310 -20.63 4.49 -23.90
C LEU A 310 -19.94 5.85 -23.99
N GLN A 311 -19.58 6.29 -25.20
CA GLN A 311 -18.97 7.60 -25.43
C GLN A 311 -19.86 8.73 -24.88
N ALA A 312 -21.16 8.71 -25.19
CA ALA A 312 -22.12 9.68 -24.64
C ALA A 312 -22.17 9.66 -23.10
N SER A 313 -22.19 8.48 -22.48
CA SER A 313 -22.14 8.35 -21.02
C SER A 313 -20.82 8.84 -20.41
N LEU A 314 -19.69 8.76 -21.13
CA LEU A 314 -18.39 9.27 -20.69
C LEU A 314 -18.28 10.79 -20.87
N MET A 315 -18.85 11.37 -21.93
CA MET A 315 -18.95 12.82 -22.08
C MET A 315 -19.74 13.46 -20.93
N ALA A 316 -20.77 12.77 -20.43
CA ALA A 316 -21.50 13.18 -19.23
C ALA A 316 -20.73 12.95 -17.91
N ASN A 317 -19.70 12.09 -17.91
CA ASN A 317 -18.90 11.70 -16.74
C ASN A 317 -17.38 11.72 -17.06
N PRO A 318 -16.80 12.86 -17.46
CA PRO A 318 -15.44 12.93 -18.04
C PRO A 318 -14.33 12.54 -17.06
N ASN A 319 -14.63 12.55 -15.76
CA ASN A 319 -13.76 12.04 -14.71
C ASN A 319 -13.61 10.50 -14.71
N LEU A 320 -14.35 9.77 -15.56
CA LEU A 320 -14.26 8.32 -15.73
C LEU A 320 -13.35 7.89 -16.88
N SER A 321 -13.12 8.73 -17.90
CA SER A 321 -12.30 8.37 -19.08
C SER A 321 -10.84 8.02 -18.76
N ASN A 322 -10.34 8.38 -17.59
CA ASN A 322 -8.98 8.04 -17.11
C ASN A 322 -8.95 6.89 -16.08
N LYS A 323 -10.07 6.20 -15.84
CA LYS A 323 -10.13 5.11 -14.85
C LYS A 323 -9.68 3.80 -15.49
N PRO A 324 -8.68 3.09 -14.92
CA PRO A 324 -8.19 1.83 -15.49
C PRO A 324 -9.30 0.81 -15.78
N ALA A 325 -10.25 0.65 -14.85
CA ALA A 325 -11.45 -0.18 -15.01
C ALA A 325 -12.27 0.11 -16.28
N VAL A 326 -12.48 1.40 -16.59
CA VAL A 326 -13.28 1.86 -17.74
C VAL A 326 -12.49 1.69 -19.03
N ILE A 327 -11.20 2.02 -18.99
CA ILE A 327 -10.27 1.83 -20.11
C ILE A 327 -10.20 0.35 -20.50
N GLU A 328 -10.10 -0.55 -19.51
CA GLU A 328 -10.06 -1.99 -19.71
C GLU A 328 -11.37 -2.55 -20.28
N GLU A 329 -12.53 -2.18 -19.70
CA GLU A 329 -13.85 -2.62 -20.21
C GLU A 329 -14.04 -2.20 -21.67
N ILE A 330 -13.76 -0.93 -22.00
CA ILE A 330 -13.89 -0.40 -23.38
C ILE A 330 -12.87 -1.03 -24.33
N SER A 331 -11.61 -1.22 -23.89
CA SER A 331 -10.58 -1.88 -24.69
C SER A 331 -10.98 -3.32 -25.04
N ASN A 332 -11.62 -4.04 -24.12
CA ASN A 332 -12.11 -5.39 -24.36
C ASN A 332 -13.26 -5.38 -25.40
N GLN A 333 -14.26 -4.50 -25.24
CA GLN A 333 -15.35 -4.37 -26.22
C GLN A 333 -14.84 -4.00 -27.63
N ILE A 334 -13.88 -3.07 -27.73
CA ILE A 334 -13.25 -2.71 -29.01
C ILE A 334 -12.44 -3.87 -29.58
N SER A 335 -11.75 -4.65 -28.74
CA SER A 335 -11.00 -5.83 -29.20
C SER A 335 -11.90 -6.95 -29.72
N ASP A 336 -13.10 -7.12 -29.16
CA ASP A 336 -14.07 -8.08 -29.66
C ASP A 336 -14.76 -7.55 -30.92
N TYR A 337 -15.15 -6.27 -30.94
CA TYR A 337 -15.69 -5.62 -32.14
C TYR A 337 -14.74 -5.75 -33.35
N LYS A 338 -13.43 -5.54 -33.16
CA LYS A 338 -12.42 -5.74 -34.22
C LYS A 338 -12.48 -7.12 -34.86
N LYS A 339 -12.59 -8.19 -34.07
CA LYS A 339 -12.69 -9.57 -34.58
C LYS A 339 -13.94 -9.71 -35.46
N ILE A 340 -15.07 -9.15 -35.04
CA ILE A 340 -16.33 -9.19 -35.81
C ILE A 340 -16.22 -8.46 -37.16
N VAL A 341 -15.45 -7.36 -37.23
CA VAL A 341 -15.18 -6.64 -38.48
C VAL A 341 -14.22 -7.43 -39.38
N GLU A 342 -13.19 -8.04 -38.79
CA GLU A 342 -12.19 -8.87 -39.48
C GLU A 342 -12.82 -10.15 -40.09
N GLU A 343 -13.72 -10.84 -39.36
CA GLU A 343 -14.46 -12.01 -39.87
C GLU A 343 -15.38 -11.67 -41.07
N GLN A 344 -15.79 -10.40 -41.20
CA GLN A 344 -16.53 -9.89 -42.36
C GLN A 344 -15.63 -9.46 -43.53
N GLY A 345 -14.30 -9.51 -43.37
CA GLY A 345 -13.34 -9.00 -44.36
C GLY A 345 -13.37 -7.48 -44.54
N LYS A 346 -13.87 -6.74 -43.54
CA LYS A 346 -13.96 -5.27 -43.53
C LYS A 346 -12.73 -4.66 -42.83
N GLU A 347 -12.46 -3.39 -43.09
CA GLU A 347 -11.48 -2.61 -42.30
C GLU A 347 -12.15 -2.01 -41.05
N PHE A 348 -11.41 -1.94 -39.94
CA PHE A 348 -11.90 -1.37 -38.68
C PHE A 348 -12.01 0.15 -38.73
N ASP A 349 -13.20 0.69 -38.48
CA ASP A 349 -13.41 2.14 -38.39
C ASP A 349 -12.76 2.71 -37.12
N THR A 350 -11.71 3.50 -37.33
CA THR A 350 -10.97 4.22 -36.28
C THR A 350 -11.82 5.18 -35.44
N THR A 351 -13.02 5.56 -35.88
CA THR A 351 -14.00 6.29 -35.07
C THR A 351 -14.30 5.57 -33.75
N PHE A 352 -14.30 4.23 -33.77
CA PHE A 352 -14.50 3.37 -32.59
C PHE A 352 -13.19 2.97 -31.88
N SER A 353 -12.08 3.66 -32.16
CA SER A 353 -10.82 3.44 -31.44
C SER A 353 -10.92 3.88 -29.98
N LEU A 354 -10.09 3.29 -29.12
CA LEU A 354 -10.09 3.56 -27.67
C LEU A 354 -9.90 5.05 -27.34
N GLU A 355 -9.03 5.74 -28.08
CA GLU A 355 -8.84 7.19 -27.92
C GLU A 355 -10.13 7.98 -28.21
N ASN A 356 -10.84 7.62 -29.29
CA ASN A 356 -12.04 8.34 -29.70
C ASN A 356 -13.23 8.05 -28.78
N VAL A 357 -13.43 6.80 -28.34
CA VAL A 357 -14.49 6.43 -27.39
C VAL A 357 -14.25 7.05 -26.00
N LEU A 358 -12.99 7.18 -25.57
CA LEU A 358 -12.63 7.85 -24.31
C LEU A 358 -12.62 9.38 -24.37
N ARG A 359 -12.64 9.98 -25.57
CA ARG A 359 -12.61 11.44 -25.75
C ARG A 359 -13.88 12.07 -25.19
N SER A 360 -13.77 12.62 -23.99
CA SER A 360 -14.59 13.75 -23.55
C SER A 360 -14.07 15.00 -24.25
N ASP A 361 -14.94 15.75 -24.95
CA ASP A 361 -14.55 16.97 -25.65
C ASP A 361 -13.88 18.00 -24.73
N SER A 362 -12.93 18.75 -25.30
CA SER A 362 -12.06 19.73 -24.61
C SER A 362 -12.77 21.03 -24.27
#